data_AF-A0A2V5UW91-F1
#
_entry.id   AF-A0A2V5UW91-F1
#
_cell.length_a   1.000
_cell.length_b   1.000
_cell.length_c   1.000
_cell.angle_alpha   90.00
_cell.angle_beta   90.00
_cell.angle_gamma   90.00
#
_symmetry.space_group_name_H-M   'P 1'
#
loop_
_entity.id
_entity.type
_entity.pdbx_description
1 polymer ?
#
loop_
_entity_poly.entity_id
_entity_poly.type
_entity_poly.pdbx_seq_one_letter_code
_entity_poly.pdbx_strand_id
1 'polypeptide(L)'
;MNFSRRLSKSLLINIQFCAHELNKRLPEKEISPEELVKLREAVTTLYDEVLKSDLPPDLFRYALDHLFLIIEALDNYSITGATGIEMALNAVVGTVVTQNNLSKKFADSAVGAKFWQTMGRIAVALSLGKFGYELADSALKALGYSP
;
A
#
# COMPACT_ATOMS: atom_id res chain seq x y z
N MET A 1 -18.10 24.04 -30.98
CA MET A 1 -16.71 24.06 -31.52
C MET A 1 -16.12 22.67 -31.35
N ASN A 2 -15.69 22.00 -32.44
CA ASN A 2 -15.18 20.62 -32.40
C ASN A 2 -13.66 20.60 -32.14
N PHE A 3 -13.26 20.37 -30.87
CA PHE A 3 -11.87 20.26 -30.41
C PHE A 3 -11.04 19.24 -31.21
N SER A 4 -11.69 18.15 -31.65
CA SER A 4 -11.09 17.07 -32.45
C SER A 4 -10.54 17.49 -33.81
N ARG A 5 -10.98 18.62 -34.39
CA ARG A 5 -10.43 19.13 -35.68
C ARG A 5 -9.14 19.94 -35.52
N ARG A 6 -8.73 20.29 -34.30
CA ARG A 6 -7.52 21.09 -34.05
C ARG A 6 -6.28 20.26 -33.71
N LEU A 7 -6.45 18.99 -33.36
CA LEU A 7 -5.35 18.08 -33.08
C LEU A 7 -4.95 17.39 -34.39
N SER A 8 -3.77 17.74 -34.92
CA SER A 8 -3.25 17.05 -36.11
C SER A 8 -2.91 15.59 -35.77
N LYS A 9 -3.04 14.69 -36.76
CA LYS A 9 -2.63 13.28 -36.58
C LYS A 9 -1.17 13.17 -36.12
N SER A 10 -0.29 14.01 -36.67
CA SER A 10 1.13 14.07 -36.29
C SER A 10 1.33 14.43 -34.82
N LEU A 11 0.54 15.36 -34.27
CA LEU A 11 0.59 15.73 -32.86
C LEU A 11 0.14 14.56 -31.96
N LEU A 12 -0.94 13.86 -32.33
CA LEU A 12 -1.42 12.68 -31.60
C LEU A 12 -0.38 11.56 -31.59
N ILE A 13 0.27 11.30 -32.73
CA ILE A 13 1.35 10.30 -32.85
C ILE A 13 2.53 10.68 -31.95
N ASN A 14 2.93 11.96 -31.93
CA ASN A 14 4.03 12.42 -31.09
C ASN A 14 3.70 12.29 -29.60
N ILE A 15 2.46 12.61 -29.18
CA ILE A 15 2.01 12.42 -27.79
C ILE A 15 2.03 10.93 -27.43
N GLN A 16 1.53 10.07 -28.30
CA GLN A 16 1.53 8.62 -28.07
C GLN A 16 2.96 8.06 -27.96
N PHE A 17 3.88 8.54 -28.80
CA PHE A 17 5.30 8.18 -28.72
C PHE A 17 5.94 8.66 -27.41
N CYS A 18 5.71 9.92 -27.01
CA CYS A 18 6.21 10.45 -25.74
C CYS A 18 5.65 9.66 -24.53
N ALA A 19 4.36 9.34 -24.53
CA ALA A 19 3.73 8.52 -23.49
C ALA A 19 4.34 7.11 -23.45
N HIS A 20 4.58 6.50 -24.60
CA HIS A 20 5.24 5.19 -24.71
C HIS A 20 6.68 5.21 -24.18
N GLU A 21 7.48 6.21 -24.56
CA GLU A 21 8.86 6.37 -24.08
C GLU A 21 8.91 6.72 -22.58
N LEU A 22 7.93 7.48 -22.08
CA LEU A 22 7.79 7.74 -20.65
C LEU A 22 7.48 6.44 -19.89
N ASN A 23 6.47 5.69 -20.33
CA ASN A 23 6.09 4.42 -19.70
C ASN A 23 7.22 3.38 -19.70
N LYS A 24 8.05 3.35 -20.74
CA LYS A 24 9.26 2.50 -20.76
C LYS A 24 10.28 2.87 -19.68
N ARG A 25 10.42 4.16 -19.38
CA ARG A 25 11.44 4.67 -18.43
C ARG A 25 10.91 4.71 -17.00
N LEU A 26 9.63 4.99 -16.84
CA LEU A 26 8.92 5.10 -15.58
C LEU A 26 7.55 4.44 -15.74
N PRO A 27 7.48 3.09 -15.64
CA PRO A 27 6.21 2.38 -15.75
C PRO A 27 5.30 2.82 -14.62
N GLU A 28 4.09 3.24 -14.98
CA GLU A 28 3.08 3.57 -13.98
C GLU A 28 2.64 2.27 -13.29
N LYS A 29 2.74 2.25 -11.96
CA LYS A 29 2.25 1.12 -11.18
C LYS A 29 0.73 1.20 -11.18
N GLU A 30 0.10 0.30 -11.93
CA GLU A 30 -1.36 0.19 -11.95
C GLU A 30 -1.81 -1.00 -11.12
N ILE A 31 -2.75 -0.75 -10.22
CA ILE A 31 -3.51 -1.80 -9.52
C ILE A 31 -4.88 -1.89 -10.22
N SER A 32 -5.32 -3.12 -10.54
CA SER A 32 -6.62 -3.29 -11.18
C SER A 32 -7.76 -2.86 -10.23
N PRO A 33 -8.90 -2.37 -10.76
CA PRO A 33 -10.03 -1.98 -9.94
C PRO A 33 -10.53 -3.11 -9.01
N GLU A 34 -10.54 -4.34 -9.50
CA GLU A 34 -10.96 -5.51 -8.72
C GLU A 34 -10.00 -5.78 -7.55
N GLU A 35 -8.69 -5.60 -7.77
CA GLU A 35 -7.70 -5.79 -6.73
C GLU A 35 -7.75 -4.65 -5.70
N LEU A 36 -7.99 -3.40 -6.11
CA LEU A 36 -8.22 -2.28 -5.19
C LEU A 36 -9.42 -2.54 -4.26
N VAL A 37 -10.53 -3.03 -4.79
CA VAL A 37 -11.71 -3.40 -4.00
C VAL A 37 -11.36 -4.47 -2.97
N LYS A 38 -10.66 -5.54 -3.37
CA LYS A 38 -10.24 -6.61 -2.45
C LYS A 38 -9.29 -6.10 -1.36
N LEU A 39 -8.32 -5.26 -1.70
CA LEU A 39 -7.41 -4.67 -0.72
C LEU A 39 -8.18 -3.81 0.27
N ARG A 40 -9.09 -2.96 -0.22
CA ARG A 40 -9.93 -2.11 0.63
C ARG A 40 -10.80 -2.94 1.56
N GLU A 41 -11.45 -3.99 1.06
CA GLU A 41 -12.24 -4.91 1.88
C GLU A 41 -11.40 -5.61 2.95
N ALA A 42 -10.20 -6.09 2.58
CA ALA A 42 -9.30 -6.76 3.52
C ALA A 42 -8.86 -5.84 4.66
N VAL A 43 -8.49 -4.59 4.34
CA VAL A 43 -8.07 -3.61 5.36
C VAL A 43 -9.26 -3.19 6.24
N THR A 44 -10.45 -2.99 5.66
CA THR A 44 -11.68 -2.66 6.43
C THR A 44 -12.05 -3.78 7.38
N THR A 45 -12.02 -5.02 6.90
CA THR A 45 -12.32 -6.20 7.72
C THR A 45 -11.37 -6.28 8.91
N LEU A 46 -10.08 -6.04 8.68
CA LEU A 46 -9.10 -6.02 9.76
C LEU A 46 -9.32 -4.84 10.71
N TYR A 47 -9.68 -3.66 10.21
CA TYR A 47 -10.03 -2.50 11.03
C TYR A 47 -11.20 -2.83 11.98
N ASP A 48 -12.26 -3.46 11.48
CA ASP A 48 -13.41 -3.87 12.29
C ASP A 48 -13.05 -4.96 13.33
N GLU A 49 -12.11 -5.84 13.00
CA GLU A 49 -11.58 -6.83 13.94
C GLU A 49 -10.76 -6.19 15.05
N VAL A 50 -9.91 -5.22 14.72
CA VAL A 50 -9.17 -4.43 15.71
C VAL A 50 -10.13 -3.70 16.63
N LEU A 51 -11.19 -3.07 16.11
CA LEU A 51 -12.20 -2.40 16.93
C LEU A 51 -12.89 -3.33 17.94
N LYS A 52 -12.99 -4.61 17.64
CA LYS A 52 -13.61 -5.64 18.51
C LYS A 52 -12.60 -6.39 19.38
N SER A 53 -11.31 -6.12 19.20
CA SER A 53 -10.23 -6.79 19.93
C SER A 53 -10.02 -6.20 21.32
N ASP A 54 -9.54 -7.03 22.25
CA ASP A 54 -9.15 -6.61 23.59
C ASP A 54 -7.65 -6.25 23.63
N LEU A 55 -7.24 -5.33 22.75
CA LEU A 55 -5.86 -4.86 22.70
C LEU A 55 -5.60 -3.82 23.80
N PRO A 56 -4.39 -3.84 24.40
CA PRO A 56 -3.90 -2.73 25.20
C PRO A 56 -4.03 -1.38 24.45
N PRO A 57 -4.34 -0.27 25.15
CA PRO A 57 -4.64 1.02 24.50
C PRO A 57 -3.57 1.53 23.53
N ASP A 58 -2.29 1.30 23.83
CA ASP A 58 -1.15 1.67 22.99
C ASP A 58 -1.09 0.83 21.69
N LEU A 59 -1.32 -0.49 21.79
CA LEU A 59 -1.38 -1.39 20.62
C LEU A 59 -2.62 -1.14 19.77
N PHE A 60 -3.76 -0.87 20.41
CA PHE A 60 -5.00 -0.52 19.75
C PHE A 60 -4.83 0.77 18.93
N ARG A 61 -4.25 1.81 19.55
CA ARG A 61 -3.97 3.08 18.87
C ARG A 61 -3.00 2.89 17.70
N TYR A 62 -1.91 2.16 17.92
CA TYR A 62 -0.95 1.82 16.88
C TYR A 62 -1.64 1.14 15.70
N ALA A 63 -2.47 0.12 15.93
CA ALA A 63 -3.15 -0.60 14.86
C ALA A 63 -4.07 0.31 14.04
N LEU A 64 -4.93 1.08 14.72
CA LEU A 64 -5.93 1.91 14.05
C LEU A 64 -5.29 3.06 13.24
N ASP A 65 -4.22 3.67 13.74
CA ASP A 65 -3.53 4.75 13.02
C ASP A 65 -2.99 4.29 11.67
N HIS A 66 -2.37 3.11 11.65
CA HIS A 66 -1.78 2.57 10.43
C HIS A 66 -2.83 1.99 9.48
N LEU A 67 -3.90 1.37 10.00
CA LEU A 67 -5.01 0.91 9.16
C LEU A 67 -5.76 2.07 8.53
N PHE A 68 -5.99 3.15 9.28
CA PHE A 68 -6.64 4.34 8.76
C PHE A 68 -5.81 5.02 7.66
N LEU A 69 -4.49 5.13 7.86
CA LEU A 69 -3.57 5.66 6.85
C LEU A 69 -3.64 4.88 5.53
N ILE A 70 -3.72 3.55 5.60
CA ILE A 70 -3.85 2.69 4.41
C ILE A 70 -5.23 2.82 3.77
N ILE A 71 -6.30 2.89 4.56
CA ILE A 71 -7.66 3.13 4.08
C ILE A 71 -7.72 4.43 3.28
N GLU A 72 -7.19 5.51 3.83
CA GLU A 72 -7.16 6.82 3.17
C GLU A 72 -6.40 6.75 1.84
N ALA A 73 -5.26 6.07 1.81
CA ALA A 73 -4.48 5.92 0.58
C ALA A 73 -5.18 5.09 -0.49
N LEU A 74 -5.93 4.05 -0.10
CA LEU A 74 -6.75 3.25 -1.02
C LEU A 74 -7.93 4.06 -1.56
N ASP A 75 -8.63 4.80 -0.69
CA ASP A 75 -9.77 5.64 -1.08
C ASP A 75 -9.34 6.78 -2.03
N ASN A 76 -8.13 7.31 -1.83
CA ASN A 76 -7.56 8.38 -2.65
C ASN A 76 -6.82 7.88 -3.91
N TYR A 77 -6.88 6.58 -4.24
CA TYR A 77 -6.15 6.02 -5.40
C TYR A 77 -6.46 6.74 -6.71
N SER A 78 -7.71 7.17 -6.93
CA SER A 78 -8.08 7.93 -8.15
C SER A 78 -7.37 9.29 -8.28
N ILE A 79 -6.82 9.81 -7.18
CA ILE A 79 -6.11 11.09 -7.11
C ILE A 79 -4.60 10.87 -7.11
N THR A 80 -4.11 9.93 -6.27
CA THR A 80 -2.67 9.74 -6.02
C THR A 80 -2.04 8.59 -6.79
N GLY A 81 -2.84 7.73 -7.42
CA GLY A 81 -2.41 6.46 -7.98
C GLY A 81 -1.76 5.54 -6.94
N ALA A 82 -1.01 4.55 -7.41
CA ALA A 82 -0.27 3.61 -6.56
C ALA A 82 0.76 4.28 -5.65
N THR A 83 1.28 5.45 -6.02
CA THR A 83 2.25 6.20 -5.23
C THR A 83 1.73 6.55 -3.84
N GLY A 84 0.44 6.90 -3.72
CA GLY A 84 -0.16 7.22 -2.42
C GLY A 84 -0.18 6.01 -1.48
N ILE A 85 -0.53 4.83 -2.01
CA ILE A 85 -0.55 3.56 -1.27
C ILE A 85 0.89 3.17 -0.89
N GLU A 86 1.86 3.35 -1.77
CA GLU A 86 3.27 3.08 -1.50
C GLU A 86 3.81 3.97 -0.37
N MET A 87 3.49 5.27 -0.37
CA MET A 87 3.88 6.19 0.71
C MET A 87 3.27 5.78 2.05
N ALA A 88 1.99 5.42 2.07
CA ALA A 88 1.31 4.94 3.26
C ALA A 88 1.96 3.66 3.79
N LEU A 89 2.19 2.67 2.91
CA LEU A 89 2.85 1.41 3.28
C LEU A 89 4.26 1.65 3.83
N ASN A 90 5.04 2.54 3.22
CA ASN A 90 6.38 2.88 3.70
C ASN A 90 6.35 3.55 5.08
N ALA A 91 5.35 4.38 5.36
CA ALA A 91 5.16 4.95 6.70
C ALA A 91 4.85 3.86 7.73
N VAL A 92 3.98 2.90 7.39
CA VAL A 92 3.67 1.74 8.26
C VAL A 92 4.93 0.90 8.52
N VAL A 93 5.69 0.55 7.49
CA VAL A 93 6.92 -0.24 7.64
C VAL A 93 7.98 0.55 8.41
N GLY A 94 8.06 1.86 8.22
CA GLY A 94 8.98 2.75 8.92
C GLY A 94 8.83 2.68 10.45
N THR A 95 7.62 2.41 10.95
CA THR A 95 7.40 2.31 12.40
C THR A 95 8.02 1.08 13.03
N VAL A 96 8.30 0.02 12.26
CA VAL A 96 9.10 -1.13 12.74
C VAL A 96 10.48 -0.68 13.20
N VAL A 97 11.06 0.33 12.54
CA VAL A 97 12.36 0.89 12.90
C VAL A 97 12.21 1.94 14.00
N THR A 98 11.28 2.89 13.84
CA THR A 98 11.18 4.05 14.75
C THR A 98 10.46 3.74 16.07
N GLN A 99 9.64 2.69 16.12
CA GLN A 99 8.83 2.27 17.26
C GLN A 99 8.99 0.77 17.55
N ASN A 100 10.22 0.23 17.37
CA ASN A 100 10.56 -1.20 17.43
C ASN A 100 9.89 -1.99 18.57
N ASN A 101 9.93 -1.47 19.80
CA ASN A 101 9.32 -2.16 20.96
C ASN A 101 7.79 -2.28 20.84
N LEU A 102 7.12 -1.25 20.33
CA LEU A 102 5.67 -1.25 20.16
C LEU A 102 5.27 -2.14 18.98
N SER A 103 5.98 -2.04 17.85
CA SER A 103 5.76 -2.88 16.66
C SER A 103 5.97 -4.37 16.94
N LYS A 104 6.96 -4.73 17.77
CA LYS A 104 7.17 -6.12 18.23
C LYS A 104 6.01 -6.63 19.08
N LYS A 105 5.65 -5.89 20.14
CA LYS A 105 4.50 -6.25 20.98
C LYS A 105 3.21 -6.35 20.17
N PHE A 106 3.04 -5.48 19.18
CA PHE A 106 1.88 -5.54 18.29
C PHE A 106 1.91 -6.78 17.39
N ALA A 107 3.07 -7.15 16.84
CA ALA A 107 3.21 -8.35 16.02
C ALA A 107 2.85 -9.63 16.79
N ASP A 108 3.18 -9.68 18.09
CA ASP A 108 2.85 -10.80 18.99
C ASP A 108 1.38 -10.81 19.46
N SER A 109 0.59 -9.78 19.10
CA SER A 109 -0.82 -9.70 19.49
C SER A 109 -1.71 -10.60 18.64
N ALA A 110 -2.94 -10.85 19.10
CA ALA A 110 -3.92 -11.71 18.43
C ALA A 110 -4.25 -11.27 16.98
N VAL A 111 -4.08 -9.99 16.65
CA VAL A 111 -4.36 -9.42 15.32
C VAL A 111 -3.09 -9.05 14.54
N GLY A 112 -1.92 -9.11 15.17
CA GLY A 112 -0.65 -8.65 14.60
C GLY A 112 -0.24 -9.41 13.34
N ALA A 113 -0.35 -10.74 13.36
CA ALA A 113 -0.06 -11.58 12.20
C ALA A 113 -0.93 -11.22 10.99
N LYS A 114 -2.24 -11.02 11.21
CA LYS A 114 -3.18 -10.64 10.15
C LYS A 114 -2.91 -9.24 9.61
N PHE A 115 -2.50 -8.32 10.48
CA PHE A 115 -2.06 -6.98 10.07
C PHE A 115 -0.88 -7.04 9.11
N TRP A 116 0.21 -7.73 9.48
CA TRP A 116 1.38 -7.81 8.62
C TRP A 116 1.13 -8.61 7.34
N GLN A 117 0.27 -9.63 7.39
CA GLN A 117 -0.19 -10.31 6.18
C GLN A 117 -0.95 -9.36 5.23
N THR A 118 -1.79 -8.48 5.77
CA THR A 118 -2.55 -7.50 4.98
C THR A 118 -1.60 -6.47 4.34
N MET A 119 -0.61 -5.97 5.09
CA MET A 119 0.44 -5.11 4.54
C MET A 119 1.26 -5.81 3.45
N GLY A 120 1.57 -7.11 3.64
CA GLY A 120 2.24 -7.92 2.63
C GLY A 120 1.44 -8.07 1.34
N ARG A 121 0.12 -8.25 1.42
CA ARG A 121 -0.76 -8.27 0.23
C ARG A 121 -0.73 -6.96 -0.54
N ILE A 122 -0.76 -5.83 0.17
CA ILE A 122 -0.63 -4.49 -0.43
C ILE A 122 0.73 -4.34 -1.12
N ALA A 123 1.81 -4.78 -0.47
CA ALA A 123 3.16 -4.73 -1.04
C ALA A 123 3.27 -5.53 -2.35
N VAL A 124 2.66 -6.71 -2.40
CA VAL A 124 2.59 -7.55 -3.61
C VAL A 124 1.77 -6.87 -4.70
N ALA A 125 0.60 -6.31 -4.36
CA ALA A 125 -0.28 -5.62 -5.31
C ALA A 125 0.38 -4.39 -5.94
N LEU A 126 1.19 -3.65 -5.17
CA LEU A 126 1.99 -2.54 -5.69
C LEU A 126 3.13 -2.97 -6.61
N SER A 127 3.26 -4.27 -6.90
CA SER A 127 4.35 -4.83 -7.69
C SER A 127 5.71 -4.35 -7.16
N LEU A 128 5.82 -4.15 -5.84
CA LEU A 128 7.07 -3.74 -5.20
C LEU A 128 8.15 -4.82 -5.32
N GLY A 129 7.85 -5.98 -5.92
CA GLY A 129 8.82 -6.97 -6.36
C GLY A 129 9.84 -7.28 -5.27
N LYS A 130 11.12 -7.34 -5.64
CA LYS A 130 12.24 -7.55 -4.69
C LYS A 130 12.27 -6.55 -3.54
N PHE A 131 11.86 -5.30 -3.74
CA PHE A 131 11.90 -4.25 -2.72
C PHE A 131 10.83 -4.46 -1.64
N GLY A 132 9.62 -4.83 -2.04
CA GLY A 132 8.53 -5.19 -1.13
C GLY A 132 8.82 -6.49 -0.39
N TYR A 133 9.41 -7.48 -1.08
CA TYR A 133 9.88 -8.72 -0.44
C TYR A 133 11.04 -8.49 0.52
N GLU A 134 12.04 -7.67 0.18
CA GLU A 134 13.18 -7.38 1.06
C GLU A 134 12.78 -6.55 2.28
N LEU A 135 11.85 -5.60 2.13
CA LEU A 135 11.28 -4.85 3.25
C LEU A 135 10.40 -5.74 4.15
N ALA A 136 9.56 -6.60 3.56
CA ALA A 136 8.76 -7.56 4.31
C ALA A 136 9.64 -8.61 5.03
N ASP A 137 10.64 -9.17 4.35
CA ASP A 137 11.61 -10.11 4.92
C ASP A 137 12.48 -9.46 6.01
N SER A 138 12.94 -8.22 5.81
CA SER A 138 13.68 -7.48 6.83
C SER A 138 12.82 -7.14 8.04
N ALA A 139 11.54 -6.78 7.83
CA ALA A 139 10.60 -6.54 8.92
C ALA A 139 10.28 -7.84 9.68
N LEU A 140 10.02 -8.95 8.98
CA LEU A 140 9.77 -10.27 9.59
C LEU A 140 10.99 -10.76 10.39
N LYS A 141 12.21 -10.61 9.84
CA LYS A 141 13.47 -10.90 10.55
C LYS A 141 13.65 -10.04 11.80
N ALA A 142 13.33 -8.75 11.72
CA ALA A 142 13.39 -7.85 12.87
C ALA A 142 12.36 -8.21 13.96
N LEU A 143 11.26 -8.87 13.59
CA LEU A 143 10.21 -9.40 14.46
C LEU A 143 10.47 -10.85 14.91
N GLY A 144 11.58 -11.48 14.51
CA GLY A 144 11.95 -12.84 14.95
C GLY A 144 11.26 -13.98 14.20
N TYR A 145 10.53 -13.68 13.11
CA TYR A 145 9.97 -14.69 12.22
C TYR A 145 10.94 -14.95 11.06
N SER A 146 11.47 -16.18 10.97
CA SER A 146 12.15 -16.71 9.78
C SER A 146 11.25 -17.79 9.14
N PRO A 147 11.21 -17.93 7.79
CA PRO A 147 10.66 -19.12 7.16
C PRO A 147 11.39 -20.39 7.60
#